data_AF-A0AAE0R7Y0-F1
#
_entry.id   AF-A0AAE0R7Y0-F1
#
_cell.length_a   1.000
_cell.length_b   1.000
_cell.length_c   1.000
_cell.angle_alpha   90.00
_cell.angle_beta   90.00
_cell.angle_gamma   90.00
#
_symmetry.space_group_name_H-M   'P 1'
#
loop_
_entity.id
_entity.type
_entity.pdbx_description
1 polymer ?
#
loop_
_entity_poly.entity_id
_entity_poly.type
_entity_poly.pdbx_seq_one_letter_code
_entity_poly.pdbx_strand_id
1 'polypeptide(L)'
;MECSGENQPDEVAEEQSCAAEGHKKSPKRRREMKRSRRRVNGPDQACSGSERRGHAESHDTPETSESSMKRLDKCRRAHFLHGPYPSTHFGPKACILPNPTSIMHIQDPVSQRLVWNKPALNVLVIRKIRDENLLEPFKELCSFLIQEKGLSVYVEKKVVEDEALMADESFCSIRRQLCTFREGFDDISDCIDLIVCLGGDGTLLYASSLFQGSVPPVMAFHLGSLGFLTPFKFESYKTEVDKVLAERSGHYNVTEQSFKLYIQEPNRAGNAAVVLRSRLKVKVLKGSLQRDQENGSVTHTHANPVTLQLQVLNEVVVDRGPSSYLSNVDLYLDGRLITSVQGDGVIVSTPTGSTAYAAAAGASMIHPNVPAIMVTPICPHSLSFRPIVVPAGVELMIALSPEARNTAWVSFDGRKRQEIQHGDSIKITTSCYPVPSLCCHGLVYDWFESLAECLHWNIRKKQTHLSDASDSTDTDT
;
A
#
# COMPACT_ATOMS: atom_id res chain seq x y z
N MET A 1 6.49 -31.80 56.69
CA MET A 1 5.48 -32.69 56.09
C MET A 1 5.65 -32.62 54.59
N GLU A 2 5.91 -33.64 53.81
CA GLU A 2 6.49 -34.99 53.96
C GLU A 2 6.83 -35.40 52.50
N CYS A 3 7.88 -36.19 52.31
CA CYS A 3 8.42 -36.61 51.00
C CYS A 3 7.62 -37.73 50.33
N SER A 4 7.75 -37.86 49.00
CA SER A 4 7.93 -39.08 48.17
C SER A 4 7.44 -38.78 46.74
N GLY A 5 8.08 -39.10 45.61
CA GLY A 5 9.16 -40.04 45.30
C GLY A 5 8.58 -41.19 44.48
N GLU A 6 8.76 -41.21 43.15
CA GLU A 6 8.62 -42.43 42.32
C GLU A 6 9.26 -42.27 40.93
N ASN A 7 10.20 -43.19 40.64
CA ASN A 7 10.88 -43.46 39.37
C ASN A 7 10.13 -44.57 38.61
N GLN A 8 10.11 -44.55 37.27
CA GLN A 8 10.09 -45.75 36.40
C GLN A 8 10.19 -45.39 34.89
N PRO A 9 10.50 -46.32 33.96
CA PRO A 9 11.86 -46.48 33.40
C PRO A 9 11.96 -46.45 31.85
N ASP A 10 13.20 -46.56 31.36
CA ASP A 10 13.60 -46.85 29.98
C ASP A 10 13.18 -48.27 29.52
N GLU A 11 12.80 -48.40 28.24
CA GLU A 11 12.73 -49.70 27.54
C GLU A 11 13.28 -49.57 26.12
N VAL A 12 14.30 -50.37 25.84
CA VAL A 12 14.99 -50.58 24.56
C VAL A 12 14.42 -51.85 23.92
N ALA A 13 14.14 -51.82 22.61
CA ALA A 13 14.03 -53.04 21.81
C ALA A 13 14.56 -52.81 20.38
N GLU A 14 15.51 -53.66 20.02
CA GLU A 14 16.23 -53.77 18.75
C GLU A 14 15.43 -54.49 17.65
N GLU A 15 15.99 -54.36 16.42
CA GLU A 15 16.06 -55.40 15.38
C GLU A 15 14.83 -55.71 14.49
N GLN A 16 14.88 -55.35 13.20
CA GLN A 16 15.34 -56.29 12.16
C GLN A 16 15.45 -55.66 10.76
N SER A 17 16.59 -55.96 10.14
CA SER A 17 17.01 -55.71 8.77
C SER A 17 16.37 -56.67 7.75
N CYS A 18 16.20 -56.21 6.50
CA CYS A 18 16.46 -57.04 5.32
C CYS A 18 16.81 -56.15 4.11
N ALA A 19 18.03 -56.32 3.62
CA ALA A 19 18.51 -55.84 2.33
C ALA A 19 18.51 -57.01 1.33
N ALA A 20 18.27 -56.72 0.03
CA ALA A 20 19.19 -57.03 -1.07
C ALA A 20 18.49 -57.17 -2.45
N GLU A 21 18.95 -56.31 -3.36
CA GLU A 21 19.39 -56.58 -4.74
C GLU A 21 18.42 -56.95 -5.87
N GLY A 22 18.62 -56.25 -7.01
CA GLY A 22 18.06 -56.65 -8.30
C GLY A 22 18.27 -55.64 -9.44
N HIS A 23 19.53 -55.44 -9.86
CA HIS A 23 19.90 -54.79 -11.14
C HIS A 23 19.09 -55.31 -12.35
N LYS A 24 18.69 -54.42 -13.29
CA LYS A 24 18.97 -54.57 -14.74
C LYS A 24 18.51 -53.39 -15.63
N LYS A 25 19.52 -52.79 -16.26
CA LYS A 25 19.68 -52.29 -17.65
C LYS A 25 18.45 -51.96 -18.52
N SER A 26 18.57 -50.79 -19.13
CA SER A 26 17.88 -50.22 -20.30
C SER A 26 17.91 -51.08 -21.58
N PRO A 27 17.07 -50.72 -22.57
CA PRO A 27 17.57 -50.71 -23.95
C PRO A 27 17.17 -49.48 -24.77
N LYS A 28 18.16 -48.94 -25.50
CA LYS A 28 17.96 -48.17 -26.73
C LYS A 28 17.51 -49.12 -27.85
N ARG A 29 16.53 -48.72 -28.68
CA ARG A 29 16.47 -49.14 -30.08
C ARG A 29 16.00 -48.00 -31.00
N ARG A 30 16.76 -47.88 -32.09
CA ARG A 30 16.65 -46.99 -33.26
C ARG A 30 16.32 -47.86 -34.46
N ARG A 31 15.66 -47.30 -35.50
CA ARG A 31 15.35 -47.76 -36.88
C ARG A 31 13.83 -47.76 -37.13
N GLU A 32 13.26 -47.36 -38.26
CA GLU A 32 13.76 -46.98 -39.58
C GLU A 32 12.65 -46.26 -40.38
N MET A 33 13.04 -45.58 -41.45
CA MET A 33 12.22 -44.89 -42.46
C MET A 33 11.15 -45.77 -43.12
N LYS A 34 10.02 -45.16 -43.50
CA LYS A 34 9.35 -45.46 -44.79
C LYS A 34 8.82 -44.17 -45.44
N ARG A 35 9.35 -43.89 -46.62
CA ARG A 35 8.89 -42.88 -47.59
C ARG A 35 7.57 -43.32 -48.22
N SER A 36 6.66 -42.38 -48.45
CA SER A 36 5.77 -42.42 -49.63
C SER A 36 5.71 -41.03 -50.27
N ARG A 37 6.24 -40.94 -51.49
CA ARG A 37 6.15 -39.80 -52.39
C ARG A 37 4.77 -39.79 -53.06
N ARG A 38 4.16 -38.61 -53.23
CA ARG A 38 3.52 -38.20 -54.49
C ARG A 38 3.67 -36.69 -54.67
N ARG A 39 4.28 -36.31 -55.79
CA ARG A 39 4.45 -34.96 -56.35
C ARG A 39 3.13 -34.53 -57.01
N VAL A 40 2.88 -33.23 -57.14
CA VAL A 40 2.95 -32.44 -58.41
C VAL A 40 2.71 -30.94 -58.09
N ASN A 41 3.74 -30.12 -58.39
CA ASN A 41 3.84 -28.73 -58.93
C ASN A 41 2.73 -27.70 -58.56
N GLY A 42 2.94 -26.50 -57.99
CA GLY A 42 3.96 -25.44 -58.15
C GLY A 42 3.40 -24.27 -59.00
N PRO A 43 3.76 -22.96 -58.87
CA PRO A 43 4.83 -22.36 -58.03
C PRO A 43 4.43 -21.08 -57.23
N ASP A 44 5.45 -20.58 -56.51
CA ASP A 44 5.57 -19.40 -55.64
C ASP A 44 5.68 -18.02 -56.34
N GLN A 45 5.77 -16.99 -55.47
CA GLN A 45 6.42 -15.67 -55.57
C GLN A 45 5.54 -14.50 -56.05
N ALA A 46 5.31 -13.44 -55.27
CA ALA A 46 6.15 -12.52 -54.47
C ALA A 46 6.51 -11.22 -55.21
N CYS A 47 6.20 -10.12 -54.52
CA CYS A 47 6.65 -8.73 -54.58
C CYS A 47 7.61 -8.25 -55.68
N SER A 48 7.24 -7.12 -56.29
CA SER A 48 8.05 -5.91 -56.63
C SER A 48 7.19 -5.07 -57.60
N GLY A 49 7.15 -3.75 -57.65
CA GLY A 49 8.08 -2.70 -57.24
C GLY A 49 8.14 -1.68 -58.40
N SER A 50 8.23 -0.40 -58.06
CA SER A 50 8.74 0.73 -58.88
C SER A 50 7.82 1.47 -59.89
N GLU A 51 7.65 2.77 -59.56
CA GLU A 51 7.88 3.98 -60.37
C GLU A 51 7.03 4.27 -61.64
N ARG A 52 6.38 5.45 -61.68
CA ARG A 52 6.85 6.69 -62.37
C ARG A 52 5.74 7.75 -62.54
N ARG A 53 6.12 9.00 -62.20
CA ARG A 53 5.83 10.32 -62.82
C ARG A 53 4.47 10.63 -63.47
N GLY A 54 3.90 11.78 -63.09
CA GLY A 54 3.03 12.59 -63.95
C GLY A 54 2.30 13.72 -63.20
N HIS A 55 2.74 14.96 -63.39
CA HIS A 55 2.05 16.19 -63.00
C HIS A 55 0.73 16.38 -63.79
N ALA A 56 -0.32 16.88 -63.12
CA ALA A 56 -1.24 17.89 -63.65
C ALA A 56 -2.13 18.45 -62.51
N GLU A 57 -2.21 19.77 -62.44
CA GLU A 57 -3.05 20.57 -61.54
C GLU A 57 -4.52 20.60 -62.00
N SER A 58 -5.47 20.65 -61.06
CA SER A 58 -6.63 21.57 -61.11
C SER A 58 -7.47 21.48 -59.83
N HIS A 59 -7.79 22.66 -59.29
CA HIS A 59 -8.53 22.96 -58.06
C HIS A 59 -10.06 22.72 -58.12
N ASP A 60 -10.60 22.42 -56.93
CA ASP A 60 -11.90 22.82 -56.32
C ASP A 60 -13.26 22.51 -56.98
N THR A 61 -14.08 21.66 -56.33
CA THR A 61 -15.13 22.08 -55.35
C THR A 61 -15.94 20.87 -54.82
N PRO A 62 -16.61 20.97 -53.65
CA PRO A 62 -17.00 19.82 -52.83
C PRO A 62 -18.51 19.59 -52.74
N GLU A 63 -19.01 18.37 -52.94
CA GLU A 63 -20.40 18.05 -52.54
C GLU A 63 -20.59 16.63 -51.98
N THR A 64 -21.06 16.62 -50.72
CA THR A 64 -21.98 15.67 -50.09
C THR A 64 -21.49 14.26 -49.74
N SER A 65 -21.03 14.16 -48.50
CA SER A 65 -20.88 12.95 -47.72
C SER A 65 -22.22 12.45 -47.16
N GLU A 66 -22.82 11.43 -47.77
CA GLU A 66 -23.77 10.55 -47.08
C GLU A 66 -23.58 9.11 -47.54
N SER A 67 -22.70 8.37 -46.86
CA SER A 67 -22.98 7.03 -46.34
C SER A 67 -21.69 6.42 -45.78
N SER A 68 -21.84 5.56 -44.79
CA SER A 68 -20.79 4.69 -44.24
C SER A 68 -19.95 5.28 -43.10
N MET A 69 -20.59 5.63 -41.98
CA MET A 69 -19.97 5.50 -40.65
C MET A 69 -21.03 5.45 -39.55
N LYS A 70 -21.77 4.34 -39.48
CA LYS A 70 -22.54 3.95 -38.28
C LYS A 70 -22.13 2.53 -37.89
N ARG A 71 -21.08 2.43 -37.07
CA ARG A 71 -20.80 1.37 -36.07
C ARG A 71 -19.41 1.61 -35.46
N LEU A 72 -19.25 2.71 -34.73
CA LEU A 72 -18.33 2.71 -33.60
C LEU A 72 -19.17 2.38 -32.38
N ASP A 73 -19.05 1.14 -31.91
CA ASP A 73 -19.59 0.74 -30.62
C ASP A 73 -19.08 1.70 -29.56
N LYS A 74 -20.00 2.48 -28.98
CA LYS A 74 -19.82 3.18 -27.71
C LYS A 74 -19.75 2.14 -26.59
N CYS A 75 -18.71 1.31 -26.58
CA CYS A 75 -18.34 0.55 -25.40
C CYS A 75 -17.70 1.54 -24.44
N ARG A 76 -18.52 2.21 -23.61
CA ARG A 76 -18.00 2.96 -22.46
C ARG A 76 -17.16 1.98 -21.65
N ARG A 77 -15.85 2.25 -21.58
CA ARG A 77 -14.90 1.44 -20.83
C ARG A 77 -15.39 1.36 -19.38
N ALA A 78 -15.69 0.17 -18.91
CA ALA A 78 -15.92 -0.03 -17.48
C ALA A 78 -14.61 0.32 -16.76
N HIS A 79 -14.66 1.26 -15.82
CA HIS A 79 -13.52 1.76 -15.07
C HIS A 79 -13.08 0.71 -14.03
N PHE A 80 -12.39 -0.35 -14.48
CA PHE A 80 -11.67 -1.26 -13.60
C PHE A 80 -10.21 -0.82 -13.51
N LEU A 81 -9.67 -0.71 -12.29
CA LEU A 81 -8.27 -0.33 -12.07
C LEU A 81 -7.31 -1.50 -12.32
N HIS A 82 -7.84 -2.73 -12.29
CA HIS A 82 -7.20 -3.88 -12.92
C HIS A 82 -7.42 -3.80 -14.44
N GLY A 83 -6.34 -3.99 -15.20
CA GLY A 83 -6.41 -4.10 -16.66
C GLY A 83 -7.41 -5.18 -17.11
N PRO A 84 -7.81 -5.19 -18.39
CA PRO A 84 -8.70 -6.24 -18.90
C PRO A 84 -8.12 -7.62 -18.56
N TYR A 85 -8.99 -8.56 -18.20
CA TYR A 85 -8.56 -9.92 -17.89
C TYR A 85 -7.70 -10.43 -19.05
N PRO A 86 -6.43 -10.81 -18.80
CA PRO A 86 -5.54 -11.18 -19.89
C PRO A 86 -6.13 -12.38 -20.62
N SER A 87 -6.03 -12.37 -21.95
CA SER A 87 -6.31 -13.59 -22.72
C SER A 87 -5.47 -14.70 -22.14
N THR A 88 -6.13 -15.76 -21.65
CA THR A 88 -5.44 -16.95 -21.17
C THR A 88 -4.98 -17.83 -22.33
N HIS A 89 -5.29 -17.47 -23.58
CA HIS A 89 -4.86 -18.17 -24.79
C HIS A 89 -3.66 -17.43 -25.40
N PHE A 90 -2.59 -18.18 -25.66
CA PHE A 90 -1.34 -17.70 -26.24
C PHE A 90 -1.08 -18.40 -27.57
N GLY A 91 -1.38 -17.70 -28.67
CA GLY A 91 -1.31 -18.28 -30.00
C GLY A 91 -2.29 -19.44 -30.20
N PRO A 92 -2.08 -20.30 -31.21
CA PRO A 92 -3.06 -21.31 -31.61
C PRO A 92 -3.10 -22.55 -30.70
N LYS A 93 -2.13 -22.72 -29.79
CA LYS A 93 -1.94 -24.00 -29.06
C LYS A 93 -1.62 -23.88 -27.57
N ALA A 94 -1.24 -22.71 -27.07
CA ALA A 94 -0.90 -22.56 -25.66
C ALA A 94 -2.02 -21.83 -24.91
N CYS A 95 -2.25 -22.21 -23.66
CA CYS A 95 -3.12 -21.49 -22.75
C CYS A 95 -2.65 -21.63 -21.30
N ILE A 96 -3.03 -20.68 -20.45
CA ILE A 96 -2.96 -20.84 -18.99
C ILE A 96 -4.12 -21.72 -18.58
N LEU A 97 -3.81 -22.87 -17.97
CA LEU A 97 -4.83 -23.72 -17.36
C LEU A 97 -5.46 -22.95 -16.19
N PRO A 98 -6.78 -22.68 -16.21
CA PRO A 98 -7.46 -22.09 -15.06
C PRO A 98 -7.51 -23.16 -13.97
N ASN A 99 -6.58 -23.12 -13.03
CA ASN A 99 -6.64 -23.95 -11.85
C ASN A 99 -7.53 -23.22 -10.81
N PRO A 100 -8.69 -23.78 -10.41
CA PRO A 100 -9.58 -23.11 -9.47
C PRO A 100 -8.92 -22.85 -8.10
N THR A 101 -7.88 -23.59 -7.71
CA THR A 101 -7.12 -23.32 -6.48
C THR A 101 -6.09 -22.20 -6.63
N SER A 102 -5.78 -21.75 -7.85
CA SER A 102 -4.85 -20.64 -8.11
C SER A 102 -5.56 -19.32 -8.43
N ILE A 103 -6.89 -19.32 -8.51
CA ILE A 103 -7.67 -18.09 -8.74
C ILE A 103 -7.78 -17.34 -7.42
N MET A 104 -7.05 -16.23 -7.30
CA MET A 104 -7.23 -15.29 -6.20
C MET A 104 -8.39 -14.35 -6.49
N HIS A 105 -9.39 -14.34 -5.61
CA HIS A 105 -10.47 -13.35 -5.64
C HIS A 105 -10.00 -12.07 -4.95
N ILE A 106 -9.52 -11.12 -5.74
CA ILE A 106 -9.12 -9.79 -5.25
C ILE A 106 -10.31 -8.84 -5.51
N GLN A 107 -10.79 -8.16 -4.47
CA GLN A 107 -11.81 -7.12 -4.63
C GLN A 107 -11.21 -5.94 -5.41
N ASP A 108 -11.97 -5.38 -6.36
CA ASP A 108 -11.52 -4.19 -7.10
C ASP A 108 -11.36 -3.01 -6.13
N PRO A 109 -10.15 -2.44 -5.96
CA PRO A 109 -9.90 -1.33 -5.05
C PRO A 109 -10.84 -0.14 -5.25
N VAL A 110 -11.31 0.14 -6.49
CA VAL A 110 -12.17 1.30 -6.79
C VAL A 110 -13.61 1.11 -6.33
N SER A 111 -14.04 -0.14 -6.27
CA SER A 111 -15.41 -0.51 -5.90
C SER A 111 -15.66 -0.50 -4.39
N GLN A 112 -14.61 -0.28 -3.59
CA GLN A 112 -14.69 -0.31 -2.13
C GLN A 112 -15.54 0.86 -1.60
N ARG A 113 -16.50 0.51 -0.74
CA ARG A 113 -17.43 1.44 -0.09
C ARG A 113 -17.56 1.07 1.39
N LEU A 114 -17.68 2.08 2.24
CA LEU A 114 -17.96 1.86 3.65
C LEU A 114 -19.41 1.39 3.83
N VAL A 115 -19.59 0.38 4.68
CA VAL A 115 -20.89 -0.13 5.12
C VAL A 115 -20.87 -0.26 6.64
N TRP A 116 -21.85 0.36 7.30
CA TRP A 116 -22.07 0.24 8.73
C TRP A 116 -22.99 -0.96 9.00
N ASN A 117 -22.46 -2.00 9.65
CA ASN A 117 -23.28 -3.13 10.10
C ASN A 117 -24.15 -2.75 11.31
N LYS A 118 -23.67 -1.78 12.11
CA LYS A 118 -24.35 -1.13 13.22
C LYS A 118 -24.02 0.36 13.16
N PRO A 119 -24.91 1.25 13.65
CA PRO A 119 -24.59 2.67 13.74
C PRO A 119 -23.32 2.90 14.54
N ALA A 120 -22.47 3.80 14.05
CA ALA A 120 -21.30 4.25 14.78
C ALA A 120 -21.74 5.11 15.97
N LEU A 121 -21.21 4.82 17.16
CA LEU A 121 -21.54 5.53 18.41
C LEU A 121 -20.31 6.21 19.01
N ASN A 122 -19.14 5.60 18.84
CA ASN A 122 -17.90 6.03 19.47
C ASN A 122 -16.92 6.57 18.42
N VAL A 123 -16.58 7.85 18.53
CA VAL A 123 -15.69 8.55 17.59
C VAL A 123 -14.39 8.94 18.30
N LEU A 124 -13.25 8.48 17.77
CA LEU A 124 -11.95 8.96 18.20
C LEU A 124 -11.58 10.23 17.41
N VAL A 125 -11.38 11.34 18.11
CA VAL A 125 -10.90 12.60 17.50
C VAL A 125 -9.41 12.76 17.80
N ILE A 126 -8.61 12.81 16.73
CA ILE A 126 -7.17 13.05 16.79
C ILE A 126 -6.89 14.44 16.23
N ARG A 127 -6.19 15.28 16.99
CA ARG A 127 -5.66 16.55 16.47
C ARG A 127 -4.15 16.59 16.52
N LYS A 128 -3.53 17.35 15.62
CA LYS A 128 -2.11 17.69 15.75
C LYS A 128 -1.91 18.58 16.99
N ILE A 129 -1.01 18.16 17.87
CA ILE A 129 -0.71 18.85 19.13
C ILE A 129 0.15 20.09 18.83
N ARG A 130 0.03 21.14 19.63
CA ARG A 130 0.75 22.44 19.49
C ARG A 130 0.48 23.20 18.19
N ASP A 131 -0.70 23.00 17.61
CA ASP A 131 -1.16 23.79 16.46
C ASP A 131 -2.37 24.61 16.91
N GLU A 132 -2.17 25.90 17.16
CA GLU A 132 -3.21 26.80 17.67
C GLU A 132 -4.36 26.97 16.68
N ASN A 133 -4.08 26.87 15.37
CA ASN A 133 -5.09 26.96 14.32
C ASN A 133 -6.11 25.81 14.37
N LEU A 134 -5.80 24.71 15.07
CA LEU A 134 -6.69 23.56 15.23
C LEU A 134 -7.59 23.65 16.46
N LEU A 135 -7.41 24.65 17.34
CA LEU A 135 -8.18 24.75 18.58
C LEU A 135 -9.67 25.01 18.31
N GLU A 136 -10.01 26.06 17.55
CA GLU A 136 -11.41 26.35 17.19
C GLU A 136 -12.06 25.19 16.42
N PRO A 137 -11.45 24.67 15.33
CA PRO A 137 -11.98 23.53 14.59
C PRO A 137 -12.20 22.28 15.44
N PHE A 138 -11.29 21.99 16.38
CA PHE A 138 -11.45 20.88 17.30
C PHE A 138 -12.64 21.08 18.23
N LYS A 139 -12.82 22.29 18.78
CA LYS A 139 -13.95 22.62 19.64
C LYS A 139 -15.28 22.52 18.89
N GLU A 140 -15.35 23.07 17.69
CA GLU A 140 -16.52 23.00 16.81
C GLU A 140 -16.89 21.55 16.48
N LEU A 141 -15.92 20.73 16.07
CA LEU A 141 -16.14 19.33 15.75
C LEU A 141 -16.64 18.55 16.97
N CYS A 142 -16.00 18.70 18.13
CA CYS A 142 -16.42 18.00 19.34
C CYS A 142 -17.83 18.40 19.77
N SER A 143 -18.15 19.70 19.69
CA SER A 143 -19.48 20.22 20.02
C SER A 143 -20.54 19.63 19.08
N PHE A 144 -20.26 19.61 17.77
CA PHE A 144 -21.12 19.00 16.76
C PHE A 144 -21.37 17.50 17.02
N LEU A 145 -20.31 16.73 17.24
CA LEU A 145 -20.41 15.27 17.46
C LEU A 145 -21.21 14.94 18.73
N ILE A 146 -20.98 15.68 19.82
CA ILE A 146 -21.65 15.42 21.11
C ILE A 146 -23.08 15.96 21.12
N GLN A 147 -23.26 17.25 20.78
CA GLN A 147 -24.55 17.92 20.97
C GLN A 147 -25.52 17.68 19.81
N GLU A 148 -25.04 17.72 18.57
CA GLU A 148 -25.91 17.55 17.40
C GLU A 148 -26.07 16.07 17.00
N LYS A 149 -25.03 15.24 17.19
CA LYS A 149 -25.07 13.81 16.80
C LYS A 149 -25.25 12.82 17.96
N GLY A 150 -25.08 13.26 19.20
CA GLY A 150 -25.24 12.38 20.36
C GLY A 150 -24.20 11.26 20.42
N LEU A 151 -23.00 11.47 19.85
CA LEU A 151 -21.93 10.49 19.80
C LEU A 151 -20.97 10.64 20.99
N SER A 152 -20.37 9.53 21.40
CA SER A 152 -19.33 9.53 22.43
C SER A 152 -17.99 9.86 21.78
N VAL A 153 -17.37 10.97 22.20
CA VAL A 153 -16.10 11.44 21.64
C VAL A 153 -14.94 11.04 22.54
N TYR A 154 -14.01 10.28 21.97
CA TYR A 154 -12.76 9.87 22.59
C TYR A 154 -11.60 10.77 22.14
N VAL A 155 -10.75 11.16 23.08
CA VAL A 155 -9.55 11.97 22.83
C VAL A 155 -8.40 11.53 23.72
N GLU A 156 -7.16 11.75 23.31
CA GLU A 156 -6.02 11.50 24.19
C GLU A 156 -6.03 12.46 25.38
N LYS A 157 -5.72 11.98 26.58
CA LYS A 157 -5.71 12.78 27.80
C LYS A 157 -4.88 14.06 27.67
N LYS A 158 -3.72 13.99 27.02
CA LYS A 158 -2.83 15.13 26.76
C LYS A 158 -3.51 16.26 25.95
N VAL A 159 -4.50 15.93 25.13
CA VAL A 159 -5.25 16.92 24.34
C VAL A 159 -6.13 17.76 25.24
N VAL A 160 -6.75 17.16 26.26
CA VAL A 160 -7.64 17.83 27.21
C VAL A 160 -6.85 18.65 28.24
N GLU A 161 -5.63 18.21 28.57
CA GLU A 161 -4.70 18.91 29.47
C GLU A 161 -3.99 20.10 28.82
N ASP A 162 -4.29 20.40 27.54
CA ASP A 162 -3.75 21.57 26.83
C ASP A 162 -4.23 22.88 27.47
N GLU A 163 -3.28 23.77 27.80
CA GLU A 163 -3.55 25.02 28.52
C GLU A 163 -4.58 25.91 27.82
N ALA A 164 -4.56 25.97 26.48
CA ALA A 164 -5.48 26.79 25.72
C ALA A 164 -6.91 26.26 25.77
N LEU A 165 -7.09 24.92 25.75
CA LEU A 165 -8.40 24.29 25.94
C LEU A 165 -8.86 24.31 27.40
N MET A 166 -7.92 24.35 28.34
CA MET A 166 -8.23 24.42 29.77
C MET A 166 -8.77 25.80 30.17
N ALA A 167 -8.21 26.86 29.59
CA ALA A 167 -8.58 28.25 29.85
C ALA A 167 -9.92 28.67 29.21
N ASP A 168 -10.41 27.93 28.23
CA ASP A 168 -11.66 28.24 27.54
C ASP A 168 -12.90 27.75 28.31
N GLU A 169 -13.58 28.68 28.98
CA GLU A 169 -14.82 28.42 29.72
C GLU A 169 -15.97 27.96 28.81
N SER A 170 -16.02 28.40 27.55
CA SER A 170 -17.09 28.02 26.61
C SER A 170 -17.02 26.53 26.26
N PHE A 171 -15.82 25.95 26.27
CA PHE A 171 -15.58 24.54 25.98
C PHE A 171 -15.71 23.64 27.21
N CYS A 172 -15.79 24.19 28.42
CA CYS A 172 -15.79 23.44 29.67
C CYS A 172 -16.91 22.39 29.76
N SER A 173 -18.11 22.72 29.28
CA SER A 173 -19.27 21.80 29.26
C SER A 173 -19.07 20.61 28.31
N ILE A 174 -18.43 20.83 27.17
CA ILE A 174 -18.10 19.76 26.21
C ILE A 174 -16.93 18.93 26.74
N ARG A 175 -15.90 19.59 27.28
CA ARG A 175 -14.71 18.96 27.86
C ARG A 175 -15.05 17.90 28.91
N ARG A 176 -16.06 18.15 29.76
CA ARG A 176 -16.52 17.21 30.79
C ARG A 176 -17.20 15.95 30.23
N GLN A 177 -17.67 15.98 28.98
CA GLN A 177 -18.33 14.86 28.31
C GLN A 177 -17.35 14.03 27.46
N LEU A 178 -16.12 14.51 27.25
CA LEU A 178 -15.11 13.78 26.49
C LEU A 178 -14.63 12.54 27.25
N CYS A 179 -14.57 11.41 26.55
CA CYS A 179 -13.89 10.21 27.03
C CYS A 179 -12.39 10.38 26.78
N THR A 180 -11.56 10.17 27.82
CA THR A 180 -10.11 10.32 27.70
C THR A 180 -9.40 8.98 27.83
N PHE A 181 -8.31 8.81 27.09
CA PHE A 181 -7.43 7.64 27.19
C PHE A 181 -5.95 8.07 27.23
N ARG A 182 -5.08 7.22 27.77
CA ARG A 182 -3.64 7.42 27.84
C ARG A 182 -2.93 6.47 26.88
N GLU A 183 -2.20 7.04 25.94
CA GLU A 183 -1.34 6.30 25.01
C GLU A 183 -0.40 5.36 25.79
N GLY A 184 -0.39 4.08 25.41
CA GLY A 184 0.48 3.05 26.00
C GLY A 184 -0.04 2.42 27.30
N PHE A 185 -1.15 2.89 27.85
CA PHE A 185 -1.74 2.33 29.07
C PHE A 185 -3.17 1.83 28.87
N ASP A 186 -4.00 2.62 28.19
CA ASP A 186 -5.40 2.30 27.96
C ASP A 186 -5.56 1.74 26.54
N ASP A 187 -6.23 0.58 26.39
CA ASP A 187 -6.54 -0.01 25.08
C ASP A 187 -7.94 0.43 24.63
N ILE A 188 -7.99 1.10 23.48
CA ILE A 188 -9.22 1.61 22.87
C ILE A 188 -9.60 0.86 21.59
N SER A 189 -8.86 -0.20 21.24
CA SER A 189 -8.95 -0.85 19.92
C SER A 189 -10.36 -1.33 19.58
N ASP A 190 -11.08 -1.88 20.56
CA ASP A 190 -12.43 -2.43 20.41
C ASP A 190 -13.55 -1.44 20.81
N CYS A 191 -13.19 -0.21 21.18
CA CYS A 191 -14.13 0.81 21.65
C CYS A 191 -14.51 1.82 20.57
N ILE A 192 -13.72 1.94 19.51
CA ILE A 192 -13.84 3.02 18.52
C ILE A 192 -14.49 2.52 17.22
N ASP A 193 -15.53 3.20 16.78
CA ASP A 193 -16.25 2.88 15.53
C ASP A 193 -15.76 3.72 14.35
N LEU A 194 -15.35 4.98 14.59
CA LEU A 194 -14.89 5.93 13.59
C LEU A 194 -13.72 6.75 14.13
N ILE A 195 -12.74 7.04 13.28
CA ILE A 195 -11.62 7.94 13.62
C ILE A 195 -11.76 9.21 12.77
N VAL A 196 -11.71 10.37 13.43
CA VAL A 196 -11.66 11.68 12.78
C VAL A 196 -10.33 12.36 13.11
N CYS A 197 -9.54 12.63 12.08
CA CYS A 197 -8.26 13.31 12.18
C CYS A 197 -8.40 14.78 11.77
N LEU A 198 -7.85 15.69 12.59
CA LEU A 198 -7.72 17.11 12.34
C LEU A 198 -6.23 17.47 12.24
N GLY A 199 -5.75 17.75 11.04
CA GLY A 199 -4.36 18.13 10.79
C GLY A 199 -3.80 17.46 9.54
N GLY A 200 -2.47 17.34 9.49
CA GLY A 200 -1.77 16.71 8.36
C GLY A 200 -1.58 15.20 8.49
N ASP A 201 -0.79 14.63 7.58
CA ASP A 201 -0.51 13.20 7.44
C ASP A 201 -0.05 12.49 8.74
N GLY A 202 0.67 13.21 9.61
CA GLY A 202 1.13 12.68 10.91
C GLY A 202 0.01 12.25 11.85
N THR A 203 -1.21 12.78 11.70
CA THR A 203 -2.38 12.37 12.46
C THR A 203 -2.85 10.96 12.08
N LEU A 204 -2.77 10.61 10.78
CA LEU A 204 -3.08 9.26 10.30
C LEU A 204 -2.02 8.24 10.73
N LEU A 205 -0.74 8.63 10.75
CA LEU A 205 0.32 7.79 11.30
C LEU A 205 0.08 7.50 12.79
N TYR A 206 -0.37 8.51 13.53
CA TYR A 206 -0.72 8.32 14.93
C TYR A 206 -1.91 7.36 15.09
N ALA A 207 -2.98 7.55 14.31
CA ALA A 207 -4.10 6.61 14.27
C ALA A 207 -3.64 5.17 14.00
N SER A 208 -2.84 4.94 12.95
CA SER A 208 -2.28 3.62 12.65
C SER A 208 -1.49 3.01 13.82
N SER A 209 -0.77 3.85 14.58
CA SER A 209 0.02 3.39 15.72
C SER A 209 -0.83 2.92 16.91
N LEU A 210 -2.03 3.50 17.10
CA LEU A 210 -2.97 3.12 18.15
C LEU A 210 -3.63 1.77 17.88
N PHE A 211 -3.88 1.43 16.61
CA PHE A 211 -4.59 0.20 16.23
C PHE A 211 -3.66 -0.82 15.56
N GLN A 212 -3.05 -1.71 16.35
CA GLN A 212 -2.11 -2.74 15.84
C GLN A 212 -2.82 -3.97 15.19
N GLY A 213 -4.15 -4.04 15.30
CA GLY A 213 -5.03 -5.01 14.64
C GLY A 213 -5.91 -4.36 13.57
N SER A 214 -7.20 -4.69 13.58
CA SER A 214 -8.21 -4.03 12.73
C SER A 214 -8.25 -2.53 13.02
N VAL A 215 -8.42 -1.70 11.99
CA VAL A 215 -8.45 -0.24 12.11
C VAL A 215 -9.85 0.26 11.74
N PRO A 216 -10.51 1.05 12.60
CA PRO A 216 -11.76 1.71 12.24
C PRO A 216 -11.59 2.65 11.03
N PRO A 217 -12.65 2.92 10.26
CA PRO A 217 -12.64 3.91 9.19
C PRO A 217 -12.06 5.25 9.64
N VAL A 218 -11.16 5.83 8.84
CA VAL A 218 -10.52 7.11 9.14
C VAL A 218 -11.00 8.19 8.19
N MET A 219 -11.57 9.25 8.76
CA MET A 219 -11.90 10.50 8.11
C MET A 219 -10.85 11.55 8.46
N ALA A 220 -10.16 12.12 7.49
CA ALA A 220 -9.03 13.02 7.76
C ALA A 220 -9.22 14.39 7.10
N PHE A 221 -9.29 15.43 7.94
CA PHE A 221 -9.48 16.82 7.54
C PHE A 221 -8.17 17.61 7.61
N HIS A 222 -7.92 18.40 6.57
CA HIS A 222 -6.87 19.41 6.54
C HIS A 222 -7.45 20.82 6.76
N LEU A 223 -6.63 21.73 7.29
CA LEU A 223 -6.99 23.13 7.58
C LEU A 223 -6.03 24.15 6.95
N GLY A 224 -5.16 23.69 6.07
CA GLY A 224 -4.16 24.51 5.38
C GLY A 224 -3.65 23.77 4.16
N SER A 225 -2.33 23.64 4.02
CA SER A 225 -1.72 22.84 2.95
C SER A 225 -2.25 21.41 2.98
N LEU A 226 -2.78 20.96 1.83
CA LEU A 226 -3.20 19.57 1.63
C LEU A 226 -2.04 18.62 1.94
N GLY A 227 -2.33 17.51 2.60
CA GLY A 227 -1.44 16.36 2.76
C GLY A 227 -1.95 15.19 1.90
N PHE A 228 -1.11 14.21 1.63
CA PHE A 228 -1.50 13.06 0.78
C PHE A 228 -2.53 12.13 1.45
N LEU A 229 -2.73 12.27 2.76
CA LEU A 229 -3.56 11.40 3.59
C LEU A 229 -4.84 12.07 4.11
N THR A 230 -5.01 13.37 3.89
CA THR A 230 -6.09 14.19 4.47
C THR A 230 -6.92 14.82 3.36
N PRO A 231 -7.88 14.11 2.74
CA PRO A 231 -8.56 14.60 1.54
C PRO A 231 -9.71 15.58 1.83
N PHE A 232 -10.15 15.73 3.08
CA PHE A 232 -11.32 16.56 3.41
C PHE A 232 -10.92 17.97 3.84
N LYS A 233 -11.66 18.96 3.35
CA LYS A 233 -11.59 20.36 3.79
C LYS A 233 -12.45 20.56 5.03
N PHE A 234 -11.87 21.12 6.09
CA PHE A 234 -12.58 21.27 7.36
C PHE A 234 -13.85 22.12 7.22
N GLU A 235 -13.91 23.10 6.33
CA GLU A 235 -15.09 23.96 6.13
C GLU A 235 -16.38 23.16 5.80
N SER A 236 -16.22 21.94 5.27
CA SER A 236 -17.32 21.05 4.90
C SER A 236 -17.64 19.96 5.94
N TYR A 237 -17.01 19.99 7.12
CA TYR A 237 -17.01 18.86 8.07
C TYR A 237 -18.42 18.36 8.44
N LYS A 238 -19.38 19.26 8.70
CA LYS A 238 -20.75 18.86 9.10
C LYS A 238 -21.40 17.99 8.02
N THR A 239 -21.35 18.46 6.78
CA THR A 239 -21.94 17.78 5.62
C THR A 239 -21.24 16.45 5.35
N GLU A 240 -19.91 16.41 5.43
CA GLU A 240 -19.15 15.21 5.13
C GLU A 240 -19.30 14.14 6.23
N VAL A 241 -19.28 14.55 7.51
CA VAL A 241 -19.55 13.63 8.63
C VAL A 241 -20.96 13.07 8.52
N ASP A 242 -21.94 13.88 8.16
CA ASP A 242 -23.33 13.43 7.98
C ASP A 242 -23.48 12.42 6.85
N LYS A 243 -22.79 12.62 5.72
CA LYS A 243 -22.77 11.64 4.63
C LYS A 243 -22.19 10.30 5.07
N VAL A 244 -21.10 10.34 5.86
CA VAL A 244 -20.40 9.13 6.34
C VAL A 244 -21.25 8.39 7.37
N LEU A 245 -21.89 9.10 8.30
CA LEU A 245 -22.73 8.51 9.35
C LEU A 245 -24.13 8.11 8.87
N ALA A 246 -24.62 8.70 7.77
CA ALA A 246 -25.97 8.43 7.28
C ALA A 246 -26.19 6.93 7.03
N GLU A 247 -27.15 6.36 7.75
CA GLU A 247 -27.51 4.95 7.64
C GLU A 247 -28.15 4.64 6.28
N ARG A 248 -27.72 3.55 5.65
CA ARG A 248 -28.63 2.71 4.87
C ARG A 248 -28.50 1.30 5.41
N SER A 249 -29.51 0.88 6.17
CA SER A 249 -29.69 -0.48 6.64
C SER A 249 -29.80 -1.41 5.43
N GLY A 250 -28.66 -1.88 4.93
CA GLY A 250 -28.61 -3.00 4.01
C GLY A 250 -29.05 -4.23 4.80
N HIS A 251 -30.29 -4.69 4.59
CA HIS A 251 -30.67 -6.04 4.99
C HIS A 251 -29.85 -7.01 4.13
N TYR A 252 -28.65 -7.36 4.59
CA TYR A 252 -27.88 -8.43 4.01
C TYR A 252 -28.38 -9.73 4.64
N ASN A 253 -29.18 -10.48 3.88
CA ASN A 253 -29.47 -11.88 4.21
C ASN A 253 -28.15 -12.64 4.06
N VAL A 254 -27.38 -12.75 5.15
CA VAL A 254 -26.26 -13.69 5.23
C VAL A 254 -26.87 -15.08 5.28
N THR A 255 -27.04 -15.69 4.11
CA THR A 255 -27.20 -17.14 4.02
C THR A 255 -25.80 -17.71 3.84
N GLU A 256 -25.32 -18.42 4.86
CA GLU A 256 -24.22 -19.37 4.68
C GLU A 256 -24.64 -20.32 3.56
N GLN A 257 -24.08 -20.15 2.36
CA GLN A 257 -23.67 -21.21 1.44
C GLN A 257 -23.30 -20.64 0.06
N SER A 258 -22.11 -21.05 -0.39
CA SER A 258 -21.66 -21.09 -1.79
C SER A 258 -21.49 -19.76 -2.55
N PHE A 259 -20.22 -19.48 -2.83
CA PHE A 259 -19.74 -18.60 -3.89
C PHE A 259 -20.49 -18.86 -5.22
N LYS A 260 -21.45 -18.00 -5.55
CA LYS A 260 -21.95 -17.82 -6.91
C LYS A 260 -21.93 -16.34 -7.24
N LEU A 261 -21.26 -16.03 -8.36
CA LEU A 261 -21.23 -14.74 -9.01
C LEU A 261 -22.69 -14.28 -9.26
N TYR A 262 -23.13 -13.27 -8.53
CA TYR A 262 -24.18 -12.40 -9.02
C TYR A 262 -23.48 -11.16 -9.56
N ILE A 263 -23.48 -11.00 -10.89
CA ILE A 263 -23.34 -9.68 -11.49
C ILE A 263 -24.60 -8.93 -11.10
N GLN A 264 -24.51 -8.22 -9.97
CA GLN A 264 -25.58 -7.35 -9.52
C GLN A 264 -25.34 -5.97 -10.15
N GLU A 265 -26.38 -5.46 -10.80
CA GLU A 265 -26.44 -4.11 -11.38
C GLU A 265 -25.87 -3.03 -10.44
N PRO A 266 -25.29 -1.93 -10.96
CA PRO A 266 -24.47 -0.96 -10.21
C PRO A 266 -25.29 0.00 -9.32
N ASN A 267 -26.36 -0.47 -8.69
CA ASN A 267 -27.24 0.31 -7.82
C ASN A 267 -27.22 -0.13 -6.35
N ARG A 268 -26.04 -0.51 -5.82
CA ARG A 268 -25.85 -0.86 -4.40
C ARG A 268 -24.47 -0.41 -3.91
N ALA A 269 -24.23 0.06 -2.68
CA ALA A 269 -24.98 0.73 -1.62
C ALA A 269 -23.94 0.99 -0.50
N GLY A 270 -23.38 2.20 -0.45
CA GLY A 270 -22.46 2.68 0.58
C GLY A 270 -22.14 4.14 0.30
N ASN A 271 -22.29 5.02 1.30
CA ASN A 271 -22.31 6.48 1.08
C ASN A 271 -20.91 7.07 0.85
N ALA A 272 -19.87 6.47 1.41
CA ALA A 272 -18.50 6.95 1.32
C ALA A 272 -17.58 5.94 0.63
N ALA A 273 -16.78 6.43 -0.34
CA ALA A 273 -15.70 5.65 -0.92
C ALA A 273 -14.56 5.49 0.08
N VAL A 274 -13.90 4.33 0.03
CA VAL A 274 -12.81 3.97 0.96
C VAL A 274 -11.61 3.51 0.15
N VAL A 275 -10.43 4.02 0.49
CA VAL A 275 -9.12 3.47 0.10
C VAL A 275 -8.62 2.58 1.23
N LEU A 276 -8.33 1.32 0.94
CA LEU A 276 -7.58 0.46 1.87
C LEU A 276 -6.08 0.68 1.69
N ARG A 277 -5.47 1.45 2.59
CA ARG A 277 -4.03 1.70 2.59
C ARG A 277 -3.30 0.51 3.22
N SER A 278 -2.47 -0.17 2.44
CA SER A 278 -1.65 -1.29 2.94
C SER A 278 -0.72 -0.84 4.06
N ARG A 279 -0.50 -1.72 5.04
CA ARG A 279 0.54 -1.58 6.08
C ARG A 279 1.60 -2.64 5.94
N LEU A 280 2.80 -2.40 6.46
CA LEU A 280 3.82 -3.41 6.68
C LEU A 280 3.61 -4.01 8.07
N LYS A 281 3.61 -5.35 8.15
CA LYS A 281 3.76 -6.09 9.40
C LYS A 281 5.25 -6.37 9.59
N VAL A 282 5.78 -5.87 10.70
CA VAL A 282 7.21 -5.93 10.98
C VAL A 282 7.45 -6.74 12.24
N LYS A 283 8.41 -7.67 12.19
CA LYS A 283 8.87 -8.45 13.33
C LYS A 283 10.36 -8.26 13.49
N VAL A 284 10.77 -7.90 14.70
CA VAL A 284 12.18 -7.87 15.10
C VAL A 284 12.47 -9.16 15.85
N LEU A 285 13.46 -9.90 15.37
CA LEU A 285 13.88 -11.18 15.90
C LEU A 285 15.28 -11.02 16.45
N LYS A 286 15.47 -11.39 17.73
CA LYS A 286 16.81 -11.49 18.33
C LYS A 286 17.30 -12.93 18.26
N GLY A 287 18.57 -13.14 17.94
CA GLY A 287 19.18 -14.48 17.91
C GLY A 287 20.27 -14.61 16.85
N SER A 288 20.81 -15.81 16.65
CA SER A 288 21.81 -16.05 15.60
C SER A 288 21.14 -16.40 14.28
N LEU A 289 21.56 -15.76 13.18
CA LEU A 289 21.24 -16.20 11.82
C LEU A 289 22.24 -17.28 11.39
N GLN A 290 21.77 -18.42 10.88
CA GLN A 290 22.63 -19.37 10.17
C GLN A 290 22.47 -19.18 8.66
N ARG A 291 23.60 -19.09 7.97
CA ARG A 291 23.65 -19.07 6.50
C ARG A 291 23.89 -20.48 6.00
N ASP A 292 23.02 -20.94 5.10
CA ASP A 292 23.31 -22.13 4.32
C ASP A 292 24.39 -21.80 3.28
N GLN A 293 25.56 -22.43 3.41
CA GLN A 293 26.74 -22.15 2.59
C GLN A 293 26.57 -22.54 1.11
N GLU A 294 25.60 -23.41 0.79
CA GLU A 294 25.39 -23.87 -0.60
C GLU A 294 24.48 -22.95 -1.42
N ASN A 295 23.50 -22.28 -0.80
CA ASN A 295 22.44 -21.55 -1.53
C ASN A 295 22.36 -20.05 -1.19
N GLY A 296 23.18 -19.55 -0.25
CA GLY A 296 23.09 -18.17 0.24
C GLY A 296 21.74 -17.83 0.90
N SER A 297 20.95 -18.87 1.20
CA SER A 297 19.66 -18.71 1.86
C SER A 297 19.87 -18.65 3.37
N VAL A 298 19.11 -17.79 4.02
CA VAL A 298 19.13 -17.67 5.48
C VAL A 298 17.85 -18.26 6.04
N THR A 299 18.01 -19.24 6.91
CA THR A 299 16.92 -19.85 7.66
C THR A 299 17.13 -19.58 9.15
N HIS A 300 16.05 -19.38 9.88
CA HIS A 300 16.11 -19.28 11.34
C HIS A 300 16.17 -20.68 11.93
N THR A 301 17.20 -20.98 12.72
CA THR A 301 17.28 -22.19 13.52
C THR A 301 16.52 -22.00 14.83
N HIS A 302 15.43 -22.74 15.00
CA HIS A 302 14.51 -22.65 16.15
C HIS A 302 13.86 -21.26 16.38
N ALA A 303 12.83 -21.21 17.22
CA ALA A 303 11.97 -20.05 17.42
C ALA A 303 12.75 -18.88 18.09
N ASN A 304 13.48 -18.10 17.28
CA ASN A 304 14.06 -16.83 17.74
C ASN A 304 12.94 -15.98 18.36
N PRO A 305 13.12 -15.48 19.60
CA PRO A 305 12.10 -14.70 20.25
C PRO A 305 11.82 -13.44 19.44
N VAL A 306 10.54 -13.24 19.07
CA VAL A 306 10.07 -11.97 18.52
C VAL A 306 10.05 -10.98 19.68
N THR A 307 10.94 -9.99 19.63
CA THR A 307 11.02 -8.97 20.68
C THR A 307 10.04 -7.83 20.46
N LEU A 308 9.70 -7.57 19.20
CA LEU A 308 8.79 -6.52 18.80
C LEU A 308 8.03 -6.94 17.55
N GLN A 309 6.71 -6.74 17.58
CA GLN A 309 5.85 -6.86 16.40
C GLN A 309 5.00 -5.60 16.28
N LEU A 310 5.05 -4.95 15.12
CA LEU A 310 4.34 -3.70 14.86
C LEU A 310 3.72 -3.67 13.47
N GLN A 311 2.68 -2.85 13.32
CA GLN A 311 2.12 -2.39 12.06
C GLN A 311 2.68 -1.02 11.71
N VAL A 312 3.05 -0.84 10.45
CA VAL A 312 3.69 0.37 9.93
C VAL A 312 2.96 0.83 8.68
N LEU A 313 2.53 2.09 8.63
CA LEU A 313 1.73 2.62 7.52
C LEU A 313 2.61 3.12 6.38
N ASN A 314 3.64 3.90 6.67
CA ASN A 314 4.50 4.49 5.67
C ASN A 314 5.74 3.63 5.45
N GLU A 315 6.65 3.58 6.44
CA GLU A 315 7.95 2.94 6.24
C GLU A 315 8.65 2.40 7.49
N VAL A 316 9.46 1.38 7.24
CA VAL A 316 10.54 0.93 8.12
C VAL A 316 11.83 1.51 7.60
N VAL A 317 12.55 2.23 8.44
CA VAL A 317 13.85 2.81 8.10
C VAL A 317 14.91 2.07 8.88
N VAL A 318 15.92 1.53 8.20
CA VAL A 318 17.13 1.00 8.82
C VAL A 318 18.29 1.90 8.43
N ASP A 319 18.88 2.59 9.40
CA ASP A 319 19.93 3.58 9.19
C ASP A 319 21.17 3.32 10.05
N ARG A 320 22.30 3.98 9.71
CA ARG A 320 23.58 3.83 10.43
C ARG A 320 23.58 4.42 11.85
N GLY A 321 22.53 5.10 12.27
CA GLY A 321 22.48 5.75 13.58
C GLY A 321 23.51 6.87 13.73
N PRO A 322 24.12 7.02 14.92
CA PRO A 322 25.16 8.02 15.15
C PRO A 322 26.53 7.62 14.57
N SER A 323 26.67 6.41 13.99
CA SER A 323 27.94 5.93 13.43
C SER A 323 28.46 6.84 12.32
N SER A 324 29.75 7.22 12.38
CA SER A 324 30.43 7.92 11.28
C SER A 324 30.73 7.01 10.07
N TYR A 325 30.73 5.70 10.26
CA TYR A 325 30.92 4.72 9.19
C TYR A 325 29.60 4.39 8.51
N LEU A 326 29.68 4.00 7.23
CA LEU A 326 28.55 3.51 6.46
C LEU A 326 27.90 2.30 7.14
N SER A 327 26.57 2.23 7.10
CA SER A 327 25.86 1.01 7.45
C SER A 327 26.20 -0.09 6.44
N ASN A 328 26.29 -1.34 6.90
CA ASN A 328 26.46 -2.51 6.04
C ASN A 328 25.36 -3.51 6.36
N VAL A 329 24.28 -3.46 5.58
CA VAL A 329 23.01 -4.10 5.90
C VAL A 329 22.62 -5.04 4.76
N ASP A 330 22.45 -6.32 5.06
CA ASP A 330 22.06 -7.31 4.07
C ASP A 330 20.54 -7.35 3.90
N LEU A 331 20.10 -7.32 2.64
CA LEU A 331 18.69 -7.39 2.24
C LEU A 331 18.40 -8.75 1.58
N TYR A 332 17.40 -9.44 2.12
CA TYR A 332 16.94 -10.73 1.62
C TYR A 332 15.49 -10.62 1.13
N LEU A 333 15.17 -11.35 0.06
CA LEU A 333 13.82 -11.51 -0.46
C LEU A 333 13.51 -13.01 -0.54
N ASP A 334 12.42 -13.42 0.13
CA ASP A 334 12.00 -14.82 0.27
C ASP A 334 13.17 -15.74 0.67
N GLY A 335 13.97 -15.27 1.64
CA GLY A 335 15.10 -15.99 2.19
C GLY A 335 16.38 -15.99 1.34
N ARG A 336 16.41 -15.34 0.17
CA ARG A 336 17.61 -15.22 -0.68
C ARG A 336 18.25 -13.84 -0.56
N LEU A 337 19.57 -13.80 -0.37
CA LEU A 337 20.31 -12.55 -0.34
C LEU A 337 20.21 -11.85 -1.71
N ILE A 338 19.72 -10.61 -1.72
CA ILE A 338 19.60 -9.78 -2.92
C ILE A 338 20.81 -8.87 -3.05
N THR A 339 21.14 -8.14 -1.98
CA THR A 339 22.25 -7.19 -1.97
C THR A 339 22.65 -6.83 -0.54
N SER A 340 23.86 -6.29 -0.39
CA SER A 340 24.33 -5.64 0.83
C SER A 340 24.31 -4.13 0.62
N VAL A 341 23.48 -3.44 1.41
CA VAL A 341 23.33 -2.01 1.39
C VAL A 341 24.49 -1.37 2.14
N GLN A 342 25.33 -0.64 1.41
CA GLN A 342 26.39 0.20 1.95
C GLN A 342 26.03 1.67 1.73
N GLY A 343 25.74 2.40 2.80
CA GLY A 343 25.22 3.77 2.71
C GLY A 343 24.80 4.32 4.07
N ASP A 344 23.99 5.38 4.05
CA ASP A 344 23.33 5.88 5.26
C ASP A 344 22.26 4.90 5.78
N GLY A 345 21.64 4.13 4.89
CA GLY A 345 20.64 3.14 5.26
C GLY A 345 19.77 2.64 4.11
N VAL A 346 18.64 2.03 4.46
CA VAL A 346 17.60 1.56 3.56
C VAL A 346 16.22 1.80 4.14
N ILE A 347 15.28 2.18 3.28
CA ILE A 347 13.87 2.38 3.60
C ILE A 347 13.08 1.25 2.93
N VAL A 348 12.22 0.58 3.69
CA VAL A 348 11.19 -0.31 3.17
C VAL A 348 9.84 0.35 3.39
N SER A 349 9.15 0.73 2.33
CA SER A 349 7.93 1.54 2.41
C SER A 349 6.74 0.89 1.69
N THR A 350 5.55 1.28 2.11
CA THR A 350 4.30 1.01 1.38
C THR A 350 4.13 2.02 0.24
N PRO A 351 3.14 1.83 -0.67
CA PRO A 351 2.74 2.86 -1.62
C PRO A 351 2.29 4.16 -0.94
N THR A 352 1.71 4.07 0.26
CA THR A 352 1.35 5.25 1.06
C THR A 352 2.60 6.00 1.53
N GLY A 353 3.63 5.28 1.97
CA GLY A 353 4.93 5.87 2.33
C GLY A 353 5.76 6.38 1.15
N SER A 354 5.34 6.13 -0.10
CA SER A 354 6.06 6.58 -1.30
C SER A 354 6.16 8.11 -1.42
N THR A 355 5.24 8.84 -0.76
CA THR A 355 5.20 10.30 -0.70
C THR A 355 5.80 10.87 0.59
N ALA A 356 6.29 10.01 1.49
CA ALA A 356 6.89 10.39 2.76
C ALA A 356 8.43 10.39 2.67
N TYR A 357 9.13 9.73 3.60
CA TYR A 357 10.60 9.76 3.63
C TYR A 357 11.23 9.11 2.40
N ALA A 358 10.58 8.08 1.84
CA ALA A 358 11.02 7.43 0.61
C ALA A 358 11.11 8.41 -0.58
N ALA A 359 10.20 9.38 -0.70
CA ALA A 359 10.22 10.40 -1.75
C ALA A 359 11.52 11.23 -1.68
N ALA A 360 11.90 11.66 -0.47
CA ALA A 360 13.11 12.43 -0.25
C ALA A 360 14.39 11.62 -0.56
N ALA A 361 14.35 10.30 -0.36
CA ALA A 361 15.43 9.38 -0.73
C ALA A 361 15.44 9.00 -2.23
N GLY A 362 14.56 9.59 -3.05
CA GLY A 362 14.55 9.42 -4.51
C GLY A 362 13.63 8.29 -5.01
N ALA A 363 12.72 7.80 -4.18
CA ALA A 363 11.72 6.83 -4.61
C ALA A 363 10.69 7.44 -5.58
N SER A 364 10.06 6.59 -6.39
CA SER A 364 8.92 7.00 -7.22
C SER A 364 7.65 7.12 -6.37
N MET A 365 6.79 8.08 -6.69
CA MET A 365 5.45 8.17 -6.09
C MET A 365 4.56 7.07 -6.66
N ILE A 366 3.91 6.32 -5.77
CA ILE A 366 3.06 5.18 -6.12
C ILE A 366 1.64 5.42 -5.61
N HIS A 367 0.65 5.19 -6.46
CA HIS A 367 -0.76 5.28 -6.07
C HIS A 367 -1.10 4.23 -4.99
N PRO A 368 -1.88 4.56 -3.93
CA PRO A 368 -2.15 3.66 -2.80
C PRO A 368 -2.72 2.28 -3.16
N ASN A 369 -3.47 2.19 -4.27
CA ASN A 369 -4.08 0.94 -4.75
C ASN A 369 -3.09 -0.02 -5.45
N VAL A 370 -1.83 0.36 -5.67
CA VAL A 370 -0.84 -0.53 -6.28
C VAL A 370 -0.33 -1.52 -5.23
N PRO A 371 -0.56 -2.84 -5.37
CA PRO A 371 -0.16 -3.81 -4.36
C PRO A 371 1.35 -4.11 -4.45
N ALA A 372 2.16 -3.29 -3.78
CA ALA A 372 3.61 -3.40 -3.80
C ALA A 372 4.26 -3.05 -2.46
N ILE A 373 5.51 -3.50 -2.30
CA ILE A 373 6.45 -3.01 -1.29
C ILE A 373 7.60 -2.33 -2.03
N MET A 374 8.09 -1.22 -1.49
CA MET A 374 9.20 -0.47 -2.07
C MET A 374 10.45 -0.63 -1.21
N VAL A 375 11.61 -0.69 -1.85
CA VAL A 375 12.91 -0.65 -1.17
C VAL A 375 13.71 0.50 -1.77
N THR A 376 14.09 1.45 -0.91
CA THR A 376 14.73 2.70 -1.31
C THR A 376 16.02 2.88 -0.50
N PRO A 377 17.21 2.83 -1.12
CA PRO A 377 18.45 3.10 -0.40
C PRO A 377 18.56 4.58 0.01
N ILE A 378 19.20 4.84 1.14
CA ILE A 378 19.52 6.19 1.61
C ILE A 378 21.00 6.44 1.36
N CYS A 379 21.29 7.41 0.48
CA CYS A 379 22.66 7.81 0.11
C CYS A 379 23.60 6.60 -0.12
N PRO A 380 23.26 5.66 -1.03
CA PRO A 380 24.08 4.46 -1.23
C PRO A 380 25.44 4.83 -1.79
N HIS A 381 26.49 4.17 -1.30
CA HIS A 381 27.85 4.30 -1.83
C HIS A 381 27.95 3.75 -3.27
N SER A 382 27.11 2.77 -3.61
CA SER A 382 26.98 2.26 -4.98
C SER A 382 26.01 3.12 -5.81
N LEU A 383 26.52 3.70 -6.90
CA LEU A 383 25.72 4.49 -7.84
C LEU A 383 24.70 3.65 -8.65
N SER A 384 24.87 2.33 -8.68
CA SER A 384 23.94 1.42 -9.39
C SER A 384 22.75 1.01 -8.53
N PHE A 385 22.78 1.26 -7.21
CA PHE A 385 21.69 0.87 -6.34
C PHE A 385 20.55 1.88 -6.42
N ARG A 386 19.54 1.55 -7.22
CA ARG A 386 18.33 2.35 -7.42
C ARG A 386 17.17 1.83 -6.57
N PRO A 387 16.16 2.66 -6.28
CA PRO A 387 14.92 2.19 -5.66
C PRO A 387 14.27 1.07 -6.49
N ILE A 388 13.77 0.05 -5.81
CA ILE A 388 13.08 -1.09 -6.43
C ILE A 388 11.67 -1.23 -5.87
N VAL A 389 10.79 -1.80 -6.67
CA VAL A 389 9.40 -2.11 -6.31
C VAL A 389 9.20 -3.61 -6.47
N VAL A 390 8.74 -4.26 -5.41
CA VAL A 390 8.50 -5.71 -5.36
C VAL A 390 7.03 -6.00 -5.07
N PRO A 391 6.49 -7.17 -5.47
CA PRO A 391 5.09 -7.53 -5.21
C PRO A 391 4.76 -7.55 -3.71
N ALA A 392 3.55 -7.16 -3.31
CA ALA A 392 3.13 -7.16 -1.89
C ALA A 392 3.13 -8.55 -1.20
N GLY A 393 3.20 -9.63 -1.97
CA GLY A 393 3.19 -11.00 -1.42
C GLY A 393 4.54 -11.52 -0.93
N VAL A 394 5.63 -10.79 -1.13
CA VAL A 394 6.98 -11.25 -0.76
C VAL A 394 7.29 -11.02 0.71
N GLU A 395 8.20 -11.84 1.28
CA GLU A 395 8.82 -11.57 2.58
C GLU A 395 10.19 -10.90 2.37
N LEU A 396 10.36 -9.71 2.93
CA LEU A 396 11.66 -9.06 3.02
C LEU A 396 12.27 -9.34 4.40
N MET A 397 13.57 -9.57 4.43
CA MET A 397 14.33 -9.63 5.68
C MET A 397 15.56 -8.73 5.58
N ILE A 398 15.79 -7.96 6.64
CA ILE A 398 16.96 -7.10 6.79
C ILE A 398 17.76 -7.60 7.99
N ALA A 399 19.07 -7.73 7.81
CA ALA A 399 20.00 -8.09 8.89
C ALA A 399 21.32 -7.34 8.74
N LEU A 400 22.07 -7.20 9.82
CA LEU A 400 23.45 -6.70 9.71
C LEU A 400 24.31 -7.69 8.95
N SER A 401 25.14 -7.16 8.05
CA SER A 401 26.17 -7.96 7.39
C SER A 401 27.16 -8.52 8.42
N PRO A 402 27.68 -9.75 8.26
CA PRO A 402 28.75 -10.28 9.10
C PRO A 402 30.01 -9.39 9.08
N GLU A 403 30.19 -8.62 8.01
CA GLU A 403 31.30 -7.67 7.83
C GLU A 403 30.97 -6.27 8.37
N ALA A 404 29.77 -6.05 8.91
CA ALA A 404 29.43 -4.77 9.50
C ALA A 404 30.33 -4.49 10.71
N ARG A 405 30.85 -3.26 10.78
CA ARG A 405 31.73 -2.82 11.88
C ARG A 405 30.95 -2.29 13.07
N ASN A 406 29.74 -1.79 12.80
CA ASN A 406 28.88 -1.07 13.74
C ASN A 406 27.46 -1.61 13.68
N THR A 407 26.69 -1.30 14.71
CA THR A 407 25.25 -1.54 14.78
C THR A 407 24.49 -0.66 13.79
N ALA A 408 23.23 -1.02 13.55
CA ALA A 408 22.28 -0.18 12.82
C ALA A 408 21.12 0.19 13.73
N TRP A 409 20.31 1.14 13.30
CA TRP A 409 19.11 1.57 14.00
C TRP A 409 17.91 1.36 13.10
N VAL A 410 16.81 0.86 13.67
CA VAL A 410 15.54 0.77 12.96
C VAL A 410 14.52 1.73 13.56
N SER A 411 13.70 2.34 12.72
CA SER A 411 12.51 3.10 13.12
C SER A 411 11.29 2.68 12.30
N PHE A 412 10.11 2.94 12.87
CA PHE A 412 8.82 2.53 12.33
C PHE A 412 7.91 3.76 12.26
N ASP A 413 7.56 4.22 11.05
CA ASP A 413 6.85 5.49 10.81
C ASP A 413 7.50 6.69 11.54
N GLY A 414 8.84 6.70 11.61
CA GLY A 414 9.63 7.72 12.32
C GLY A 414 9.56 7.63 13.86
N ARG A 415 8.98 6.56 14.42
CA ARG A 415 8.84 6.33 15.88
C ARG A 415 9.52 5.03 16.32
N LYS A 416 9.50 4.79 17.64
CA LYS A 416 9.96 3.56 18.30
C LYS A 416 11.35 3.10 17.82
N ARG A 417 12.29 4.05 17.77
CA ARG A 417 13.65 3.79 17.29
C ARG A 417 14.35 2.82 18.25
N GLN A 418 15.00 1.81 17.69
CA GLN A 418 15.76 0.83 18.46
C GLN A 418 17.03 0.42 17.72
N GLU A 419 18.04 0.04 18.48
CA GLU A 419 19.30 -0.46 17.95
C GLU A 419 19.18 -1.95 17.55
N ILE A 420 19.85 -2.31 16.46
CA ILE A 420 19.93 -3.65 15.87
C ILE A 420 21.38 -4.11 15.97
N GLN A 421 21.58 -5.27 16.60
CA GLN A 421 22.90 -5.86 16.82
C GLN A 421 23.16 -7.02 15.86
N HIS A 422 24.40 -7.51 15.83
CA HIS A 422 24.74 -8.68 15.02
C HIS A 422 23.91 -9.90 15.43
N GLY A 423 23.38 -10.61 14.44
CA GLY A 423 22.45 -11.72 14.63
C GLY A 423 20.98 -11.30 14.58
N ASP A 424 20.66 -10.08 15.01
CA ASP A 424 19.29 -9.58 14.94
C ASP A 424 18.82 -9.47 13.47
N SER A 425 17.52 -9.64 13.28
CA SER A 425 16.90 -9.51 11.96
C SER A 425 15.52 -8.88 12.04
N ILE A 426 15.16 -8.21 10.95
CA ILE A 426 13.88 -7.53 10.78
C ILE A 426 13.17 -8.20 9.62
N LYS A 427 12.06 -8.88 9.90
CA LYS A 427 11.17 -9.44 8.89
C LYS A 427 10.03 -8.50 8.59
N ILE A 428 9.78 -8.28 7.31
CA ILE A 428 8.81 -7.32 6.80
C ILE A 428 7.93 -8.02 5.77
N THR A 429 6.62 -7.97 5.99
CA THR A 429 5.59 -8.54 5.11
C THR A 429 4.45 -7.54 4.97
N THR A 430 3.62 -7.64 3.94
CA THR A 430 2.37 -6.85 3.91
C THR A 430 1.41 -7.37 4.99
N SER A 431 0.83 -6.43 5.75
CA SER A 431 -0.13 -6.73 6.80
C SER A 431 -1.48 -7.14 6.23
N CYS A 432 -2.18 -8.03 6.94
CA CYS A 432 -3.58 -8.37 6.68
C CYS A 432 -4.56 -7.30 7.18
N TYR A 433 -4.10 -6.29 7.90
CA TYR A 433 -4.93 -5.21 8.45
C TYR A 433 -4.56 -3.88 7.77
N PRO A 434 -5.18 -3.50 6.64
CA PRO A 434 -4.99 -2.18 6.05
C PRO A 434 -5.65 -1.06 6.88
N VAL A 435 -5.31 0.19 6.59
CA VAL A 435 -6.01 1.38 7.14
C VAL A 435 -7.09 1.81 6.15
N PRO A 436 -8.39 1.72 6.51
CA PRO A 436 -9.47 2.23 5.69
C PRO A 436 -9.54 3.77 5.78
N SER A 437 -9.10 4.47 4.73
CA SER A 437 -9.21 5.92 4.62
C SER A 437 -10.42 6.32 3.78
N LEU A 438 -11.27 7.18 4.31
CA LEU A 438 -12.42 7.70 3.55
C LEU A 438 -11.96 8.69 2.47
N CYS A 439 -12.64 8.64 1.34
CA CYS A 439 -12.40 9.53 0.19
C CYS A 439 -13.45 10.64 0.14
N CYS A 440 -13.02 11.81 -0.35
CA CYS A 440 -13.89 12.96 -0.56
C CYS A 440 -14.61 12.86 -1.91
N HIS A 441 -13.86 12.76 -3.03
CA HIS A 441 -14.43 12.69 -4.38
C HIS A 441 -14.26 11.31 -5.01
N GLY A 442 -13.18 10.61 -4.67
CA GLY A 442 -12.94 9.23 -5.09
C GLY A 442 -11.45 8.89 -5.12
N LEU A 443 -11.13 7.59 -5.07
CA LEU A 443 -9.78 7.10 -4.81
C LEU A 443 -8.70 7.72 -5.71
N VAL A 444 -8.97 7.79 -7.02
CA VAL A 444 -8.01 8.26 -8.00
C VAL A 444 -7.90 9.79 -7.99
N TYR A 445 -9.05 10.47 -7.89
CA TYR A 445 -9.08 11.93 -7.97
C TYR A 445 -8.42 12.56 -6.74
N ASP A 446 -8.77 12.09 -5.54
CA ASP A 446 -8.19 12.59 -4.29
C ASP A 446 -6.66 12.49 -4.29
N TRP A 447 -6.10 11.42 -4.87
CA TRP A 447 -4.64 11.25 -4.97
C TRP A 447 -4.01 12.25 -5.96
N PHE A 448 -4.59 12.43 -7.15
CA PHE A 448 -4.07 13.38 -8.14
C PHE A 448 -4.24 14.84 -7.70
N GLU A 449 -5.33 15.17 -6.99
CA GLU A 449 -5.57 16.47 -6.38
C GLU A 449 -4.51 16.77 -5.32
N SER A 450 -4.30 15.83 -4.39
CA SER A 450 -3.21 15.92 -3.39
C SER A 450 -1.86 16.16 -4.04
N LEU A 451 -1.60 15.46 -5.12
CA LEU A 451 -0.34 15.52 -5.82
C LEU A 451 -0.14 16.84 -6.60
N ALA A 452 -1.20 17.38 -7.20
CA ALA A 452 -1.19 18.70 -7.83
C ALA A 452 -0.99 19.82 -6.80
N GLU A 453 -1.67 19.77 -5.66
CA GLU A 453 -1.58 20.82 -4.63
C GLU A 453 -0.28 20.74 -3.81
N CYS A 454 0.12 19.56 -3.35
CA CYS A 454 1.33 19.39 -2.51
C CYS A 454 2.62 19.70 -3.28
N LEU A 455 2.72 19.23 -4.52
CA LEU A 455 3.96 19.30 -5.30
C LEU A 455 3.93 20.34 -6.42
N HIS A 456 2.82 21.08 -6.57
CA HIS A 456 2.61 21.98 -7.70
C HIS A 456 2.93 21.28 -9.03
N TRP A 457 2.53 20.01 -9.14
CA TRP A 457 3.04 19.12 -10.20
C TRP A 457 2.70 19.70 -11.57
N ASN A 458 3.77 20.07 -12.31
CA ASN A 458 3.76 20.53 -13.69
C ASN A 458 3.04 21.87 -13.91
N ILE A 459 2.99 22.72 -12.87
CA ILE A 459 2.55 24.12 -13.03
C ILE A 459 3.64 24.88 -13.79
N ARG A 460 3.41 25.09 -15.10
CA ARG A 460 4.26 25.90 -15.96
C ARG A 460 3.54 27.21 -16.28
N LYS A 461 4.23 28.36 -16.11
CA LYS A 461 3.75 29.63 -16.67
C LYS A 461 3.57 29.44 -18.18
N LYS A 462 2.34 29.63 -18.69
CA LYS A 462 2.09 29.61 -20.14
C LYS A 462 3.01 30.65 -20.78
N GLN A 463 3.78 30.23 -21.76
CA GLN A 463 4.63 31.12 -22.51
C GLN A 463 3.73 32.15 -23.20
N THR A 464 3.91 33.43 -22.87
CA THR A 464 3.21 34.51 -23.55
C THR A 464 3.63 34.49 -25.02
N HIS A 465 2.68 34.75 -25.92
CA HIS A 465 3.04 35.01 -27.31
C HIS A 465 4.08 36.14 -27.33
N LEU A 466 5.06 36.06 -28.23
CA LEU A 466 5.81 37.24 -28.64
C LEU A 466 4.76 38.22 -29.18
N SER A 467 4.33 39.18 -28.36
CA SER A 467 3.72 40.38 -28.89
C SER A 467 4.80 41.01 -29.75
N ASP A 468 4.50 41.18 -31.02
CA ASP A 468 5.34 41.96 -31.93
C ASP A 468 5.78 43.22 -31.20
N ALA A 469 7.09 43.43 -31.15
CA ALA A 469 7.67 44.71 -30.76
C ALA A 469 7.30 45.71 -31.87
N SER A 470 6.03 46.11 -31.93
CA SER A 470 5.61 47.31 -32.61
C SER A 470 5.74 48.44 -31.60
N ASP A 471 6.79 49.23 -31.80
CA ASP A 471 6.88 50.65 -31.46
C ASP A 471 5.86 51.17 -30.45
N SER A 472 6.29 51.25 -29.19
CA SER A 472 5.88 52.35 -28.33
C SER A 472 7.14 53.09 -27.93
N THR A 473 7.48 54.10 -28.73
CA THR A 473 8.12 55.31 -28.22
C THR A 473 7.31 55.81 -27.04
N ASP A 474 7.85 55.70 -25.83
CA ASP A 474 7.41 56.53 -24.71
C ASP A 474 8.60 57.32 -24.20
N THR A 475 8.64 58.57 -24.69
CA THR A 475 8.99 59.73 -23.89
C THR A 475 8.03 59.86 -22.70
N ASP A 476 8.60 59.82 -21.49
CA ASP A 476 8.14 60.32 -20.18
C ASP A 476 6.65 60.68 -19.98
N THR A 477 5.94 59.91 -19.13
CA THR A 477 5.39 60.35 -17.82
C THR A 477 4.70 59.21 -17.06
#